data_AF-A0AAV0S561-F1
#
_entry.id   AF-A0AAV0S561-F1
#
_cell.length_a   1.000
_cell.length_b   1.000
_cell.length_c   1.000
_cell.angle_alpha   90.00
_cell.angle_beta   90.00
_cell.angle_gamma   90.00
#
_symmetry.space_group_name_H-M   'P 1'
#
loop_
_entity.id
_entity.type
_entity.pdbx_description
1 polymer ?
#
loop_
_entity_poly.entity_id
_entity_poly.type
_entity_poly.pdbx_seq_one_letter_code
_entity_poly.pdbx_strand_id
1 'polypeptide(L)'
;MEFSEDDFTRLLVMEQARKTAEANYAKNPLDADNLTKWGGALLQLCQLERGPEAMSRMINEAVSKFEEALGINPSKHEALWGMGNAETNLAFLTPDPDQADGHFSAAAQLYQRALDEAPNNLIYQQSLMEVSKAPEIHRQAFAGGHPALGDASVASSTTKGSRNKKGSKTKDLIYDACGWIILVAGVATVLAMSARSRSQLPPPPPPF
;
A
#
# COMPACT_ATOMS: atom_id res chain seq x y z
N MET A 1 17.63 6.71 1.95
CA MET A 1 16.89 6.26 3.15
C MET A 1 17.77 5.28 3.89
N GLU A 2 18.15 5.62 5.13
CA GLU A 2 18.70 4.64 6.07
C GLU A 2 17.56 3.74 6.55
N PHE A 3 17.81 2.44 6.54
CA PHE A 3 16.88 1.43 7.02
C PHE A 3 16.94 1.43 8.55
N SER A 4 15.83 1.74 9.22
CA SER A 4 15.80 1.89 10.68
C SER A 4 15.69 0.54 11.40
N GLU A 5 16.03 0.50 12.69
CA GLU A 5 15.82 -0.70 13.53
C GLU A 5 14.33 -1.11 13.59
N ASP A 6 13.42 -0.13 13.49
CA ASP A 6 11.98 -0.35 13.43
C ASP A 6 11.57 -1.01 12.11
N ASP A 7 12.17 -0.60 10.97
CA ASP A 7 11.93 -1.23 9.67
C ASP A 7 12.41 -2.68 9.66
N PHE A 8 13.57 -2.95 10.26
CA PHE A 8 14.10 -4.32 10.40
C PHE A 8 13.18 -5.20 11.24
N THR A 9 12.74 -4.68 12.39
CA THR A 9 11.85 -5.41 13.31
C THR A 9 10.50 -5.69 12.63
N ARG A 10 9.95 -4.70 11.92
CA ARG A 10 8.71 -4.87 11.16
C ARG A 10 8.87 -5.93 10.07
N LEU A 11 9.96 -5.87 9.30
CA LEU A 11 10.26 -6.87 8.26
C LEU A 11 10.31 -8.28 8.84
N LEU A 12 11.02 -8.47 9.96
CA LEU A 12 11.16 -9.77 10.61
C LEU A 12 9.80 -10.32 11.06
N VAL A 13 8.94 -9.48 11.64
CA VAL A 13 7.60 -9.88 12.06
C VAL A 13 6.73 -10.26 10.87
N MET A 14 6.79 -9.50 9.77
CA MET A 14 6.01 -9.80 8.57
C MET A 14 6.48 -11.07 7.86
N GLU A 15 7.80 -11.30 7.77
CA GLU A 15 8.36 -12.56 7.26
C GLU A 15 7.92 -13.76 8.11
N GLN A 16 7.97 -13.61 9.43
CA GLN A 16 7.51 -14.66 10.33
C GLN A 16 6.01 -14.92 10.19
N ALA A 17 5.21 -13.87 10.00
CA ALA A 17 3.78 -13.98 9.75
C ALA A 17 3.51 -14.73 8.44
N ARG A 18 4.21 -14.39 7.35
CA ARG A 18 4.12 -15.07 6.04
C ARG A 18 4.45 -16.55 6.17
N LYS A 19 5.59 -16.90 6.79
CA LYS A 19 6.02 -18.30 6.99
C LYS A 19 5.05 -19.10 7.85
N THR A 20 4.51 -18.47 8.89
CA THR A 20 3.53 -19.10 9.77
C THR A 20 2.23 -19.35 9.01
N ALA A 21 1.78 -18.39 8.21
CA ALA A 21 0.59 -18.53 7.40
C ALA A 21 0.75 -19.62 6.33
N GLU A 22 1.92 -19.70 5.69
CA GLU A 22 2.28 -20.77 4.76
C GLU A 22 2.23 -22.16 5.43
N ALA A 23 2.84 -22.30 6.61
CA ALA A 23 2.82 -23.55 7.37
C ALA A 23 1.41 -23.96 7.82
N ASN A 24 0.55 -22.99 8.14
CA ASN A 24 -0.84 -23.23 8.49
C ASN A 24 -1.68 -23.61 7.27
N TYR A 25 -1.43 -23.01 6.12
CA TYR A 25 -2.11 -23.34 4.87
C TYR A 25 -1.83 -24.79 4.46
N ALA A 26 -0.59 -25.27 4.62
CA ALA A 26 -0.24 -26.67 4.37
C ALA A 26 -1.04 -27.66 5.26
N LYS A 27 -1.52 -27.21 6.42
CA LYS A 27 -2.35 -28.02 7.34
C LYS A 27 -3.84 -27.86 7.06
N ASN A 28 -4.28 -26.65 6.71
CA ASN A 28 -5.66 -26.32 6.42
C ASN A 28 -5.74 -25.22 5.33
N PRO A 29 -5.91 -25.60 4.05
CA PRO A 29 -6.02 -24.62 2.98
C PRO A 29 -7.36 -23.90 2.94
N LEU A 30 -8.36 -24.37 3.71
CA LEU A 30 -9.70 -23.78 3.78
C LEU A 30 -9.85 -22.76 4.92
N ASP A 31 -8.74 -22.32 5.51
CA ASP A 31 -8.71 -21.28 6.53
C ASP A 31 -8.64 -19.89 5.89
N ALA A 32 -9.81 -19.29 5.66
CA ALA A 32 -9.93 -17.94 5.10
C ALA A 32 -9.23 -16.86 5.97
N ASP A 33 -9.20 -17.03 7.29
CA ASP A 33 -8.50 -16.12 8.21
C ASP A 33 -6.99 -16.18 7.99
N ASN A 34 -6.45 -17.39 7.86
CA ASN A 34 -5.04 -17.60 7.59
C ASN A 34 -4.62 -17.07 6.22
N LEU A 35 -5.42 -17.35 5.19
CA LEU A 35 -5.22 -16.82 3.83
C LEU A 35 -5.24 -15.29 3.80
N THR A 36 -6.18 -14.66 4.51
CA THR A 36 -6.26 -13.20 4.66
C THR A 36 -4.99 -12.64 5.31
N LYS A 37 -4.49 -13.28 6.38
CA LYS A 37 -3.24 -12.87 7.04
C LYS A 37 -2.03 -13.06 6.14
N TRP A 38 -2.01 -14.12 5.33
CA TRP A 38 -0.95 -14.36 4.36
C TRP A 38 -0.88 -13.23 3.33
N GLY A 39 -2.00 -12.93 2.67
CA GLY A 39 -2.07 -11.83 1.71
C GLY A 39 -1.66 -10.48 2.34
N GLY A 40 -2.13 -10.20 3.56
CA GLY A 40 -1.75 -8.99 4.28
C GLY A 40 -0.25 -8.89 4.60
N ALA A 41 0.40 -10.01 4.96
CA ALA A 41 1.85 -10.04 5.19
C ALA A 41 2.63 -9.80 3.89
N LEU A 42 2.19 -10.39 2.77
CA LEU A 42 2.81 -10.19 1.46
C LEU A 42 2.73 -8.73 1.00
N LEU A 43 1.58 -8.06 1.20
CA LEU A 43 1.43 -6.63 0.89
C LEU A 43 2.30 -5.71 1.74
N GLN A 44 2.61 -6.11 2.97
CA GLN A 44 3.54 -5.33 3.80
C GLN A 44 5.00 -5.57 3.40
N LEU A 45 5.34 -6.81 3.06
CA LEU A 45 6.70 -7.15 2.61
C LEU A 45 7.02 -6.53 1.25
N CYS A 46 6.05 -6.48 0.32
CA CYS A 46 6.29 -5.90 -1.01
C CYS A 46 6.71 -4.42 -0.93
N GLN A 47 6.23 -3.66 0.04
CA GLN A 47 6.60 -2.26 0.24
C GLN A 47 8.08 -2.07 0.60
N LEU A 48 8.74 -3.12 1.09
CA LEU A 48 10.15 -3.12 1.46
C LEU A 48 11.05 -3.66 0.34
N GLU A 49 10.46 -4.22 -0.73
CA GLU A 49 11.19 -4.75 -1.87
C GLU A 49 11.79 -3.64 -2.72
N ARG A 50 13.00 -3.87 -3.22
CA ARG A 50 13.67 -2.96 -4.14
C ARG A 50 13.42 -3.42 -5.58
N GLY A 51 12.32 -2.98 -6.16
CA GLY A 51 12.08 -3.10 -7.60
C GLY A 51 10.63 -3.40 -7.95
N PRO A 52 10.11 -2.80 -9.03
CA PRO A 52 8.70 -2.93 -9.42
C PRO A 52 8.32 -4.37 -9.75
N GLU A 53 9.23 -5.17 -10.32
CA GLU A 53 8.95 -6.57 -10.67
C GLU A 53 8.75 -7.46 -9.44
N ALA A 54 9.60 -7.30 -8.42
CA ALA A 54 9.50 -8.04 -7.16
C ALA A 54 8.23 -7.64 -6.40
N MET A 55 7.95 -6.33 -6.36
CA MET A 55 6.71 -5.78 -5.80
C MET A 55 5.47 -6.38 -6.48
N SER A 56 5.39 -6.29 -7.82
CA SER A 56 4.28 -6.82 -8.59
C SER A 56 4.08 -8.31 -8.35
N ARG A 57 5.15 -9.11 -8.30
CA ARG A 57 5.05 -10.55 -8.00
C ARG A 57 4.41 -10.81 -6.64
N MET A 58 4.87 -10.12 -5.59
CA MET A 58 4.33 -10.30 -4.24
C MET A 58 2.89 -9.80 -4.11
N ILE A 59 2.55 -8.72 -4.80
CA ILE A 59 1.16 -8.22 -4.85
C ILE A 59 0.25 -9.24 -5.54
N ASN A 60 0.66 -9.81 -6.66
CA ASN A 60 -0.11 -10.87 -7.34
C ASN A 60 -0.24 -12.14 -6.48
N GLU A 61 0.78 -12.51 -5.72
CA GLU A 61 0.68 -13.60 -4.74
C GLU A 61 -0.32 -13.26 -3.63
N ALA A 62 -0.33 -12.01 -3.14
CA ALA A 62 -1.31 -11.56 -2.16
C ALA A 62 -2.74 -11.60 -2.70
N VAL A 63 -2.95 -11.13 -3.94
CA VAL A 63 -4.23 -11.23 -4.66
C VAL A 63 -4.71 -12.67 -4.68
N SER A 64 -3.88 -13.60 -5.13
CA SER A 64 -4.23 -15.03 -5.15
C SER A 64 -4.67 -15.55 -3.78
N LYS A 65 -4.01 -15.16 -2.68
CA LYS A 65 -4.43 -15.57 -1.33
C LYS A 65 -5.75 -14.94 -0.90
N PHE A 66 -6.02 -13.69 -1.26
CA PHE A 66 -7.32 -13.06 -1.00
C PHE A 66 -8.44 -13.68 -1.84
N GLU A 67 -8.17 -14.05 -3.10
CA GLU A 67 -9.15 -14.74 -3.96
C GLU A 67 -9.53 -16.09 -3.36
N GLU A 68 -8.55 -16.87 -2.90
CA GLU A 68 -8.79 -18.12 -2.18
C GLU A 68 -9.62 -17.89 -0.91
N ALA A 69 -9.28 -16.87 -0.11
CA ALA A 69 -10.02 -16.53 1.11
C ALA A 69 -11.48 -16.15 0.81
N LEU A 70 -11.71 -15.37 -0.25
CA LEU A 70 -13.04 -14.93 -0.68
C LEU A 70 -13.83 -16.07 -1.35
N GLY A 71 -13.15 -17.04 -1.97
CA GLY A 71 -13.78 -18.26 -2.46
C GLY A 71 -14.33 -19.13 -1.33
N ILE A 72 -13.67 -19.12 -0.17
CA ILE A 72 -14.14 -19.81 1.05
C ILE A 72 -15.21 -18.99 1.77
N ASN A 73 -14.98 -17.69 1.91
CA ASN A 73 -15.90 -16.76 2.57
C ASN A 73 -16.04 -15.45 1.78
N PRO A 74 -17.06 -15.32 0.92
CA PRO A 74 -17.27 -14.13 0.09
C PRO A 74 -17.55 -12.84 0.86
N SER A 75 -18.00 -12.92 2.12
CA SER A 75 -18.28 -11.78 3.00
C SER A 75 -17.13 -11.47 3.97
N LYS A 76 -15.95 -12.09 3.78
CA LYS A 76 -14.76 -11.80 4.58
C LYS A 76 -14.25 -10.38 4.30
N HIS A 77 -14.77 -9.42 5.05
CA HIS A 77 -14.49 -7.99 4.87
C HIS A 77 -12.99 -7.62 4.95
N GLU A 78 -12.21 -8.33 5.78
CA GLU A 78 -10.75 -8.13 5.84
C GLU A 78 -10.04 -8.54 4.54
N ALA A 79 -10.50 -9.62 3.89
CA ALA A 79 -9.97 -10.07 2.61
C ALA A 79 -10.39 -9.14 1.48
N LEU A 80 -11.64 -8.63 1.50
CA LEU A 80 -12.11 -7.60 0.56
C LEU A 80 -11.26 -6.34 0.67
N TRP A 81 -11.03 -5.85 1.89
CA TRP A 81 -10.17 -4.68 2.12
C TRP A 81 -8.71 -4.93 1.70
N GLY A 82 -8.17 -6.11 2.02
CA GLY A 82 -6.83 -6.53 1.58
C GLY A 82 -6.69 -6.57 0.06
N MET A 83 -7.71 -7.07 -0.64
CA MET A 83 -7.75 -7.06 -2.11
C MET A 83 -7.79 -5.63 -2.65
N GLY A 84 -8.58 -4.73 -2.05
CA GLY A 84 -8.62 -3.32 -2.46
C GLY A 84 -7.26 -2.63 -2.30
N ASN A 85 -6.52 -2.97 -1.23
CA ASN A 85 -5.14 -2.49 -1.06
C ASN A 85 -4.21 -3.05 -2.14
N ALA A 86 -4.35 -4.32 -2.52
CA ALA A 86 -3.55 -4.91 -3.58
C ALA A 86 -3.78 -4.20 -4.92
N GLU A 87 -5.04 -3.98 -5.29
CA GLU A 87 -5.43 -3.23 -6.51
C GLU A 87 -4.88 -1.80 -6.49
N THR A 88 -4.96 -1.11 -5.35
CA THR A 88 -4.39 0.24 -5.20
C THR A 88 -2.87 0.24 -5.43
N ASN A 89 -2.15 -0.76 -4.91
CA ASN A 89 -0.71 -0.90 -5.16
C ASN A 89 -0.41 -1.18 -6.64
N LEU A 90 -1.20 -2.03 -7.30
CA LEU A 90 -1.06 -2.28 -8.75
C LEU A 90 -1.31 -1.01 -9.56
N ALA A 91 -2.32 -0.21 -9.22
CA ALA A 91 -2.61 1.06 -9.87
C ALA A 91 -1.40 2.00 -9.86
N PHE A 92 -0.72 2.13 -8.71
CA PHE A 92 0.47 2.98 -8.59
C PHE A 92 1.73 2.42 -9.28
N LEU A 93 1.80 1.12 -9.51
CA LEU A 93 2.86 0.49 -10.29
C LEU A 93 2.62 0.57 -11.80
N THR A 94 1.38 0.86 -12.23
CA THR A 94 0.98 0.94 -13.63
C THR A 94 1.18 2.36 -14.16
N PRO A 95 2.10 2.60 -15.13
CA PRO A 95 2.34 3.95 -15.64
C PRO A 95 1.21 4.48 -16.52
N ASP A 96 0.45 3.60 -17.15
CA ASP A 96 -0.66 3.94 -18.04
C ASP A 96 -1.87 4.41 -17.19
N PRO A 97 -2.33 5.67 -17.35
CA PRO A 97 -3.41 6.21 -16.53
C PRO A 97 -4.74 5.47 -16.70
N ASP A 98 -5.06 5.01 -17.92
CA ASP A 98 -6.33 4.32 -18.19
C ASP A 98 -6.37 2.95 -17.51
N GLN A 99 -5.26 2.20 -17.55
CA GLN A 99 -5.12 0.94 -16.81
C GLN A 99 -5.10 1.17 -15.29
N ALA A 100 -4.42 2.22 -14.81
CA ALA A 100 -4.39 2.56 -13.38
C ALA A 100 -5.80 2.95 -12.87
N ASP A 101 -6.59 3.68 -13.65
CA ASP A 101 -7.97 4.01 -13.33
C ASP A 101 -8.86 2.77 -13.16
N GLY A 102 -8.63 1.75 -13.99
CA GLY A 102 -9.28 0.44 -13.85
C GLY A 102 -9.01 -0.19 -12.48
N HIS A 103 -7.74 -0.21 -12.06
CA HIS A 103 -7.34 -0.71 -10.74
C HIS A 103 -7.90 0.12 -9.59
N PHE A 104 -7.88 1.46 -9.68
CA PHE A 104 -8.49 2.32 -8.65
C PHE A 104 -10.00 2.12 -8.53
N SER A 105 -10.71 1.94 -9.66
CA SER A 105 -12.14 1.64 -9.66
C SER A 105 -12.43 0.29 -8.99
N ALA A 106 -11.65 -0.75 -9.31
CA ALA A 106 -11.75 -2.06 -8.68
C ALA A 106 -11.51 -1.98 -7.16
N ALA A 107 -10.47 -1.26 -6.73
CA ALA A 107 -10.17 -1.02 -5.32
C ALA A 107 -11.33 -0.31 -4.59
N ALA A 108 -11.91 0.73 -5.18
CA ALA A 108 -13.06 1.43 -4.60
C ALA A 108 -14.27 0.52 -4.39
N GLN A 109 -14.58 -0.35 -5.35
CA GLN A 109 -15.66 -1.33 -5.21
C GLN A 109 -15.39 -2.34 -4.08
N LEU A 110 -14.14 -2.80 -3.95
CA LEU A 110 -13.73 -3.72 -2.89
C LEU A 110 -13.82 -3.07 -1.50
N TYR A 111 -13.38 -1.82 -1.35
CA TYR A 111 -13.52 -1.08 -0.09
C TYR A 111 -14.97 -0.80 0.27
N GLN A 112 -15.80 -0.45 -0.70
CA GLN A 112 -17.23 -0.27 -0.47
C GLN A 112 -17.86 -1.59 0.02
N ARG A 113 -17.57 -2.72 -0.63
CA ARG A 113 -18.05 -4.03 -0.16
C ARG A 113 -17.56 -4.38 1.23
N ALA A 114 -16.29 -4.10 1.55
CA ALA A 114 -15.76 -4.32 2.89
C ALA A 114 -16.48 -3.45 3.94
N LEU A 115 -16.83 -2.21 3.59
CA LEU A 115 -17.60 -1.29 4.43
C LEU A 115 -19.06 -1.75 4.58
N ASP A 116 -19.68 -2.28 3.53
CA ASP A 116 -21.06 -2.81 3.59
C ASP A 116 -21.16 -3.98 4.59
N GLU A 117 -20.14 -4.84 4.63
CA GLU A 117 -20.03 -5.94 5.59
C GLU A 117 -19.65 -5.46 7.02
N ALA A 118 -18.93 -4.35 7.14
CA ALA A 118 -18.51 -3.76 8.41
C ALA A 118 -18.67 -2.22 8.45
N PRO A 119 -19.91 -1.69 8.57
CA PRO A 119 -20.20 -0.26 8.34
C PRO A 119 -19.55 0.73 9.30
N ASN A 120 -19.17 0.27 10.50
CA ASN A 120 -18.54 1.10 11.52
C ASN A 120 -17.00 1.05 11.44
N ASN A 121 -16.43 0.39 10.43
CA ASN A 121 -15.00 0.29 10.28
C ASN A 121 -14.44 1.57 9.64
N LEU A 122 -13.89 2.45 10.48
CA LEU A 122 -13.30 3.72 10.06
C LEU A 122 -12.15 3.56 9.07
N ILE A 123 -11.42 2.43 9.12
CA ILE A 123 -10.31 2.16 8.20
C ILE A 123 -10.85 1.96 6.79
N TYR A 124 -11.97 1.26 6.63
CA TYR A 124 -12.56 1.00 5.30
C TYR A 124 -13.15 2.27 4.70
N GLN A 125 -13.78 3.09 5.55
CA GLN A 125 -14.26 4.41 5.16
C GLN A 125 -13.11 5.31 4.70
N GLN A 126 -11.98 5.29 5.43
CA GLN A 126 -10.78 6.04 5.07
C GLN A 126 -10.18 5.56 3.75
N SER A 127 -9.99 4.25 3.57
CA SER A 127 -9.45 3.68 2.31
C SER A 127 -10.31 4.03 1.10
N LEU A 128 -11.64 4.02 1.25
CA LEU A 128 -12.56 4.45 0.20
C LEU A 128 -12.42 5.95 -0.13
N MET A 129 -12.25 6.80 0.88
CA MET A 129 -12.00 8.23 0.67
C MET A 129 -10.65 8.48 -0.01
N GLU A 130 -9.61 7.73 0.36
CA GLU A 130 -8.27 7.86 -0.19
C GLU A 130 -8.23 7.42 -1.66
N VAL A 131 -8.79 6.25 -1.98
CA VAL A 131 -8.80 5.75 -3.37
C VAL A 131 -9.58 6.65 -4.31
N SER A 132 -10.62 7.35 -3.82
CA SER A 132 -11.39 8.30 -4.65
C SER A 132 -10.54 9.48 -5.16
N LYS A 133 -9.43 9.79 -4.49
CA LYS A 133 -8.50 10.87 -4.84
C LYS A 133 -7.26 10.36 -5.57
N ALA A 134 -6.99 9.05 -5.50
CA ALA A 134 -5.77 8.44 -6.00
C ALA A 134 -5.57 8.57 -7.53
N PRO A 135 -6.61 8.49 -8.40
CA PRO A 135 -6.48 8.73 -9.84
C PRO A 135 -5.86 10.08 -10.18
N GLU A 136 -6.26 11.14 -9.47
CA GLU A 136 -5.74 12.48 -9.72
C GLU A 136 -4.27 12.60 -9.29
N ILE A 137 -3.91 12.00 -8.16
CA ILE A 137 -2.52 11.94 -7.69
C ILE A 137 -1.65 11.17 -8.67
N HIS A 138 -2.14 10.04 -9.18
CA HIS A 138 -1.48 9.23 -10.19
C HIS A 138 -1.24 10.04 -11.47
N ARG A 139 -2.28 10.67 -12.03
CA ARG A 139 -2.14 11.50 -13.23
C ARG A 139 -1.15 12.63 -13.02
N GLN A 140 -1.15 13.31 -11.88
CA GLN A 140 -0.16 14.36 -11.60
C GLN A 140 1.27 13.82 -11.53
N ALA A 141 1.46 12.64 -10.95
CA ALA A 141 2.77 11.99 -10.85
C ALA A 141 3.32 11.55 -12.22
N PHE A 142 2.46 11.11 -13.14
CA PHE A 142 2.85 10.59 -14.45
C PHE A 142 2.73 11.62 -15.61
N ALA A 143 1.89 12.66 -15.48
CA ALA A 143 1.79 13.76 -16.45
C ALA A 143 2.88 14.83 -16.26
N GLY A 144 3.42 14.96 -15.05
CA GLY A 144 4.40 15.97 -14.69
C GLY A 144 5.85 15.47 -14.77
N GLY A 145 6.55 15.79 -15.85
CA GLY A 145 7.98 16.05 -15.74
C GLY A 145 8.21 17.23 -14.79
N HIS A 146 8.28 16.97 -13.48
CA HIS A 146 8.23 17.94 -12.37
C HIS A 146 6.99 18.84 -12.31
N PRO A 147 6.50 19.02 -11.08
CA PRO A 147 6.31 20.37 -10.54
C PRO A 147 7.40 20.62 -9.51
N ALA A 148 8.07 21.76 -9.62
CA ALA A 148 8.74 22.35 -8.48
C ALA A 148 7.67 22.59 -7.40
N LEU A 149 7.63 21.75 -6.37
CA LEU A 149 6.89 22.06 -5.16
C LEU A 149 7.68 23.13 -4.42
N GLY A 150 7.27 24.37 -4.66
CA GLY A 150 7.54 25.47 -3.76
C GLY A 150 7.10 25.11 -2.34
N ASP A 151 7.96 25.50 -1.42
CA ASP A 151 7.76 25.62 0.02
C ASP A 151 6.28 25.64 0.45
N ALA A 152 5.78 24.50 0.90
CA ALA A 152 4.54 24.40 1.66
C ALA A 152 4.90 24.11 3.12
N SER A 153 5.57 25.08 3.74
CA SER A 153 5.53 25.28 5.18
C SER A 153 4.08 25.51 5.62
N VAL A 154 3.38 24.45 6.06
CA VAL A 154 2.07 24.58 6.73
C VAL A 154 2.24 24.27 8.21
N ALA A 155 2.41 25.37 8.94
CA ALA A 155 1.86 25.66 10.26
C ALA A 155 1.59 24.47 11.20
N SER A 156 2.55 24.25 12.11
CA SER A 156 2.33 23.48 13.33
C SER A 156 1.47 24.31 14.31
N SER A 157 0.17 24.02 14.37
CA SER A 157 -0.68 24.51 15.45
C SER A 157 -0.46 23.67 16.71
N THR A 158 0.21 24.27 17.69
CA THR A 158 0.43 23.71 19.02
C THR A 158 -0.87 23.74 19.83
N THR A 159 -1.31 22.58 20.33
CA THR A 159 -2.20 22.53 21.51
C THR A 159 -1.72 21.46 22.49
N LYS A 160 -1.30 21.92 23.67
CA LYS A 160 -1.02 21.11 24.86
C LYS A 160 -2.32 20.55 25.43
N GLY A 161 -2.31 19.27 25.83
CA GLY A 161 -3.37 18.66 26.64
C GLY A 161 -2.89 17.36 27.29
N SER A 162 -2.88 17.34 28.62
CA SER A 162 -2.37 16.26 29.49
C SER A 162 -3.45 15.22 29.80
N ARG A 163 -3.14 13.91 29.73
CA ARG A 163 -3.15 12.95 30.87
C ARG A 163 -3.17 11.48 30.43
N ASN A 164 -2.38 10.75 31.20
CA ASN A 164 -2.20 9.31 31.37
C ASN A 164 -3.47 8.43 31.21
N LYS A 165 -3.41 7.39 30.36
CA LYS A 165 -3.98 6.07 30.66
C LYS A 165 -3.26 4.95 29.89
N LYS A 166 -2.99 3.90 30.64
CA LYS A 166 -2.18 2.72 30.34
C LYS A 166 -3.07 1.69 29.64
N GLY A 167 -2.61 1.16 28.50
CA GLY A 167 -3.21 0.02 27.80
C GLY A 167 -3.43 0.30 26.31
N SER A 168 -2.87 -0.55 25.44
CA SER A 168 -2.98 -0.53 23.97
C SER A 168 -2.11 0.49 23.23
N LYS A 169 -0.77 0.34 23.27
CA LYS A 169 0.11 1.05 22.31
C LYS A 169 0.39 0.25 21.03
N THR A 170 0.18 -1.06 21.02
CA THR A 170 0.59 -1.93 19.90
C THR A 170 -0.44 -2.01 18.78
N LYS A 171 -1.74 -1.85 19.08
CA LYS A 171 -2.80 -1.92 18.06
C LYS A 171 -2.90 -0.63 17.26
N ASP A 172 -2.74 0.52 17.93
CA ASP A 172 -2.82 1.83 17.27
C ASP A 172 -1.61 2.06 16.35
N LEU A 173 -0.41 1.60 16.72
CA LEU A 173 0.80 1.71 15.90
C LEU A 173 0.78 0.87 14.60
N ILE A 174 0.04 -0.23 14.56
CA ILE A 174 -0.04 -1.10 13.37
C ILE A 174 -1.02 -0.52 12.33
N TYR A 175 -2.01 0.27 12.75
CA TYR A 175 -2.98 0.88 11.85
C TYR A 175 -2.63 2.32 11.45
N ASP A 176 -1.94 3.08 12.32
CA ASP A 176 -1.49 4.46 12.01
C ASP A 176 -0.41 4.49 10.92
N ALA A 177 0.31 3.38 10.73
CA ALA A 177 1.30 3.21 9.66
C ALA A 177 0.72 2.70 8.33
N CYS A 178 -0.51 2.15 8.31
CA CYS A 178 -1.06 1.52 7.10
C CYS A 178 -1.75 2.51 6.16
N GLY A 179 -2.23 3.66 6.64
CA GLY A 179 -2.82 4.70 5.78
C GLY A 179 -1.83 5.70 5.18
N TRP A 180 -0.66 5.89 5.82
CA TRP A 180 0.29 6.94 5.41
C TRP A 180 1.49 6.41 4.59
N ILE A 181 1.83 5.12 4.72
CA ILE A 181 2.95 4.53 3.95
C ILE A 181 2.53 4.20 2.51
N ILE A 182 1.22 3.95 2.27
CA ILE A 182 0.65 3.70 0.93
C ILE A 182 0.90 4.88 -0.03
N LEU A 183 1.02 6.11 0.47
CA LEU A 183 1.30 7.28 -0.37
C LEU A 183 2.80 7.58 -0.56
N VAL A 184 3.66 7.27 0.41
CA VAL A 184 5.07 7.73 0.37
C VAL A 184 5.96 6.82 -0.49
N ALA A 185 5.70 5.50 -0.52
CA ALA A 185 6.51 4.56 -1.32
C ALA A 185 6.19 4.62 -2.83
N GLY A 186 4.91 4.84 -3.19
CA GLY A 186 4.49 5.02 -4.59
C GLY A 186 5.13 6.26 -5.23
N VAL A 187 5.14 7.39 -4.51
CA VAL A 187 5.75 8.64 -4.99
C VAL A 187 7.28 8.52 -5.10
N ALA A 188 7.94 7.84 -4.16
CA ALA A 188 9.40 7.67 -4.20
C ALA A 188 9.88 6.84 -5.42
N THR A 189 9.10 5.85 -5.83
CA THR A 189 9.48 4.97 -6.96
C THR A 189 9.32 5.70 -8.30
N VAL A 190 8.28 6.52 -8.47
CA VAL A 190 8.09 7.39 -9.66
C VAL A 190 9.18 8.46 -9.74
N LEU A 191 9.57 9.06 -8.61
CA LEU A 191 10.69 10.00 -8.56
C LEU A 191 12.05 9.33 -8.87
N ALA A 192 12.27 8.08 -8.45
CA ALA A 192 13.49 7.34 -8.77
C ALA A 192 13.59 6.95 -10.26
N MET A 193 12.46 6.55 -10.88
CA MET A 193 12.41 6.21 -12.31
C MET A 193 12.56 7.46 -13.21
N SER A 194 12.01 8.60 -12.82
CA SER A 194 12.16 9.88 -13.54
C SER A 194 13.54 10.54 -13.35
N ALA A 195 14.26 10.24 -12.26
CA ALA A 195 15.64 10.67 -12.08
C ALA A 195 16.63 9.85 -12.93
N ARG A 196 16.42 8.54 -13.07
CA ARG A 196 17.31 7.64 -13.82
C ARG A 196 17.23 7.81 -15.34
N SER A 197 16.08 8.24 -15.86
CA SER A 197 15.88 8.58 -17.27
C SER A 197 16.61 9.86 -17.68
N ARG A 198 16.86 10.81 -16.76
CA ARG A 198 17.65 12.04 -17.05
C ARG A 198 19.16 11.82 -17.09
N SER A 199 19.66 10.77 -16.45
CA SER A 199 21.09 10.43 -16.45
C SER A 199 21.61 9.77 -17.74
N GLN A 200 20.75 9.56 -18.75
CA GLN A 200 21.14 8.97 -20.04
C GLN A 200 21.14 9.96 -21.22
N LEU A 201 21.08 11.28 -20.97
CA LEU A 201 21.18 12.26 -22.05
C LEU A 201 22.63 12.39 -22.55
N PRO A 202 22.90 12.28 -23.87
CA PRO A 202 24.23 12.50 -24.43
C PRO A 202 24.67 13.96 -24.23
N PRO A 203 25.97 14.22 -24.02
CA PRO A 203 26.47 15.56 -23.75
C PRO A 203 26.19 16.51 -24.93
N PRO A 204 25.89 17.79 -24.66
CA PRO A 204 25.58 18.76 -25.70
C PRO A 204 26.79 19.00 -26.62
N PRO A 205 26.57 19.21 -27.93
CA PRO A 205 27.66 19.48 -28.86
C PRO A 205 28.36 20.81 -28.53
N PRO A 206 29.68 20.90 -28.75
CA PRO A 206 30.45 22.09 -28.42
C PRO A 206 30.02 23.29 -29.28
N PRO A 207 30.04 24.52 -28.72
CA PRO A 207 29.72 25.72 -29.48
C PRO A 207 30.80 25.99 -30.54
N PHE A 208 30.36 26.31 -31.75
CA PHE A 208 31.20 26.81 -32.85
C PHE A 208 31.55 28.29 -32.65
#